data_AF-A0A962Z2A1-F1
#
_entry.id   AF-A0A962Z2A1-F1
#
_cell.length_a   1.000
_cell.length_b   1.000
_cell.length_c   1.000
_cell.angle_alpha   90.00
_cell.angle_beta   90.00
_cell.angle_gamma   90.00
#
_symmetry.space_group_name_H-M   'P 1'
#
loop_
_entity.id
_entity.type
_entity.pdbx_description
1 polymer ?
#
loop_
_entity_poly.entity_id
_entity_poly.type
_entity_poly.pdbx_seq_one_letter_code
_entity_poly.pdbx_strand_id
1 'polypeptide(L)'
;MAWSFPRLSRRSFLKSTGATGAALAISPPLLLNGCATQQEAAGKEEISYTICNFCSSLCNVRVTSKTNNGSKRIVKLDGNPNSTLNRGKMCARGQAGLRQTYDSDRIKTPLIRVEGSKRGEYAFRAASWEEAWEYIARKSKKAAIQPWEWTMVGGWTSCVFYMNWSVPFALANEVPNIVASPMQHCVTTGHLGTDTVTGNFNIHDEILPDYDNAKYILL
;
A
#
# COMPACT_ATOMS: atom_id res chain seq x y z
N MET A 1 41.87 26.35 -4.54
CA MET A 1 41.68 26.45 -3.08
C MET A 1 41.43 25.06 -2.53
N ALA A 2 42.48 24.39 -2.01
CA ALA A 2 42.37 23.06 -1.45
C ALA A 2 41.99 23.17 0.04
N TRP A 3 40.90 22.51 0.44
CA TRP A 3 40.49 22.45 1.84
C TRP A 3 41.45 21.55 2.63
N SER A 4 42.21 22.15 3.55
CA SER A 4 43.05 21.44 4.51
C SER A 4 42.21 21.02 5.72
N PHE A 5 41.80 19.75 5.79
CA PHE A 5 41.22 19.21 7.03
C PHE A 5 42.31 19.06 8.10
N PRO A 6 42.04 19.43 9.36
CA PRO A 6 42.98 19.18 10.46
C PRO A 6 43.17 17.66 10.63
N ARG A 7 44.41 17.19 10.50
CA ARG A 7 44.76 15.77 10.69
C ARG A 7 44.67 15.41 12.17
N LEU A 8 43.54 14.86 12.59
CA LEU A 8 43.36 14.25 13.91
C LEU A 8 44.28 13.03 14.04
N SER A 9 45.27 13.11 14.92
CA SER A 9 46.12 11.96 15.24
C SER A 9 45.33 10.95 16.08
N ARG A 10 45.59 9.64 15.91
CA ARG A 10 44.97 8.57 16.73
C ARG A 10 45.10 8.85 18.23
N ARG A 11 46.21 9.44 18.66
CA ARG A 11 46.49 9.80 20.06
C ARG A 11 45.62 10.99 20.52
N SER A 12 45.42 11.98 19.67
CA SER A 12 44.54 13.11 19.95
C SER A 12 43.09 12.66 20.05
N PHE A 13 42.66 11.77 19.16
CA PHE A 13 41.32 11.17 19.19
C PHE A 13 41.08 10.36 20.47
N LEU A 14 42.02 9.49 20.87
CA LEU A 14 41.87 8.71 22.10
C LEU A 14 41.85 9.59 23.36
N LYS A 15 42.66 10.65 23.39
CA LYS A 15 42.65 11.62 24.50
C LYS A 15 41.33 12.41 24.56
N SER A 16 40.81 12.86 23.42
CA SER A 16 39.54 13.59 23.38
C SER A 16 38.38 12.68 23.79
N THR A 17 38.32 11.45 23.26
CA THR A 17 37.23 10.52 23.59
C THR A 17 37.29 10.06 25.05
N GLY A 18 38.49 9.82 25.58
CA GLY A 18 38.68 9.48 27.00
C GLY A 18 38.28 10.64 27.94
N ALA A 19 38.67 11.87 27.62
CA ALA A 19 38.30 13.05 28.41
C ALA A 19 36.79 13.31 28.38
N THR A 20 36.16 13.22 27.20
CA THR A 20 34.71 13.39 27.05
C THR A 20 33.93 12.28 27.77
N GLY A 21 34.38 11.04 27.69
CA GLY A 21 33.77 9.91 28.41
C GLY A 21 33.84 10.06 29.93
N ALA A 22 34.98 10.50 30.46
CA ALA A 22 35.13 10.76 31.90
C ALA A 22 34.27 11.94 32.38
N ALA A 23 34.17 13.01 31.58
CA ALA A 23 33.31 14.16 31.90
C ALA A 23 31.82 13.75 31.97
N LEU A 24 31.37 12.88 31.07
CA LEU A 24 30.00 12.36 31.07
C LEU A 24 29.72 11.44 32.28
N ALA A 25 30.72 10.71 32.78
CA ALA A 25 30.57 9.83 33.95
C ALA A 25 30.44 10.57 35.28
N ILE A 26 30.92 11.81 35.37
CA ILE A 26 30.90 12.66 36.59
C ILE A 26 29.73 13.66 36.53
N SER A 27 29.04 13.74 35.39
CA SER A 27 27.88 14.62 35.21
C SER A 27 26.69 14.13 36.06
N PRO A 28 25.91 15.02 36.71
CA PRO A 28 24.71 14.63 37.41
C PRO A 28 23.74 13.89 36.46
N PRO A 29 22.97 12.89 36.92
CA PRO A 29 22.03 12.14 36.09
C PRO A 29 20.91 13.01 35.50
N LEU A 30 20.85 14.30 35.84
CA LEU A 30 19.92 15.29 35.30
C LEU A 30 20.00 15.42 33.77
N LEU A 31 21.15 15.13 33.14
CA LEU A 31 21.30 15.14 31.68
C LEU A 31 21.01 13.78 31.01
N LEU A 32 20.90 12.70 31.79
CA LEU A 32 20.54 11.35 31.32
C LEU A 32 19.04 11.06 31.44
N ASN A 33 18.30 11.90 32.17
CA ASN A 33 16.88 12.05 31.96
C ASN A 33 16.67 12.76 30.63
N GLY A 34 16.92 12.05 29.53
CA GLY A 34 16.34 12.42 28.25
C GLY A 34 14.87 12.67 28.50
N CYS A 35 14.34 13.78 27.97
CA CYS A 35 12.93 14.10 28.08
C CYS A 35 12.16 12.83 27.72
N ALA A 36 11.66 12.11 28.72
CA ALA A 36 10.72 11.05 28.52
C ALA A 36 9.57 11.78 27.84
N THR A 37 9.46 11.60 26.53
CA THR A 37 8.34 12.09 25.74
C THR A 37 7.13 11.76 26.57
N GLN A 38 6.40 12.80 27.00
CA GLN A 38 5.18 12.66 27.79
C GLN A 38 4.47 11.43 27.25
N GLN A 39 4.35 10.40 28.10
CA GLN A 39 3.64 9.21 27.73
C GLN A 39 2.21 9.68 27.53
N GLU A 40 1.85 9.97 26.26
CA GLU A 40 0.49 10.31 25.88
C GLU A 40 -0.39 9.28 26.55
N ALA A 41 -1.35 9.75 27.35
CA ALA A 41 -2.26 8.91 28.12
C ALA A 41 -2.65 7.72 27.25
N ALA A 42 -2.37 6.50 27.72
CA ALA A 42 -2.40 5.29 26.92
C ALA A 42 -3.79 5.14 26.26
N GLY A 43 -3.92 5.62 25.03
CA GLY A 43 -5.16 5.54 24.27
C GLY A 43 -5.54 4.09 24.13
N LYS A 44 -6.83 3.78 24.26
CA LYS A 44 -7.33 2.41 24.15
C LYS A 44 -6.88 1.81 22.82
N GLU A 45 -6.10 0.74 22.89
CA GLU A 45 -5.68 -0.03 21.72
C GLU A 45 -6.78 -1.00 21.31
N GLU A 46 -7.02 -1.09 20.01
CA GLU A 46 -7.92 -2.07 19.41
C GLU A 46 -7.19 -2.79 18.29
N ILE A 47 -7.36 -4.11 18.24
CA ILE A 47 -6.80 -4.96 17.22
C ILE A 47 -7.90 -5.36 16.25
N SER A 48 -7.68 -5.09 14.97
CA SER A 48 -8.47 -5.62 13.87
C SER A 48 -7.60 -6.38 12.89
N TYR A 49 -8.22 -7.16 12.00
CA TYR A 49 -7.52 -7.93 10.98
C TYR A 49 -8.00 -7.50 9.60
N THR A 50 -7.08 -7.44 8.66
CA THR A 50 -7.35 -7.10 7.26
C THR A 50 -6.35 -7.80 6.34
N ILE A 51 -6.42 -7.53 5.04
CA ILE A 51 -5.55 -8.10 4.03
C ILE A 51 -4.75 -6.98 3.38
N CYS A 52 -3.44 -7.17 3.24
CA CYS A 52 -2.58 -6.25 2.49
C CYS A 52 -2.79 -6.46 0.99
N ASN A 53 -3.06 -5.38 0.26
CA ASN A 53 -3.30 -5.41 -1.19
C ASN A 53 -2.26 -4.57 -1.97
N PHE A 54 -0.98 -4.68 -1.60
CA PHE A 54 0.11 -3.96 -2.30
C PHE A 54 0.76 -4.80 -3.40
N CYS A 55 0.58 -6.12 -3.35
CA CYS A 55 1.05 -7.07 -4.36
C CYS A 55 0.16 -8.31 -4.33
N SER A 56 0.47 -9.31 -5.17
CA SER A 56 -0.33 -10.53 -5.30
C SER A 56 -0.29 -11.46 -4.08
N SER A 57 0.68 -11.25 -3.17
CA SER A 57 0.86 -12.12 -1.99
C SER A 57 -0.23 -12.01 -0.93
N LEU A 58 -1.13 -11.02 -1.01
CA LEU A 58 -2.33 -10.90 -0.17
C LEU A 58 -2.13 -11.20 1.34
N CYS A 59 -1.05 -10.70 1.93
CA CYS A 59 -0.67 -11.05 3.29
C CYS A 59 -1.74 -10.65 4.31
N ASN A 60 -2.01 -11.49 5.30
CA ASN A 60 -2.94 -11.18 6.37
C ASN A 60 -2.27 -10.22 7.38
N VAL A 61 -2.95 -9.13 7.71
CA VAL A 61 -2.43 -8.02 8.50
C VAL A 61 -3.19 -7.92 9.81
N ARG A 62 -2.44 -7.75 10.90
CA ARG A 62 -2.94 -7.29 12.19
C ARG A 62 -2.81 -5.77 12.23
N VAL A 63 -3.92 -5.09 12.44
CA VAL A 63 -4.02 -3.64 12.47
C VAL A 63 -4.19 -3.20 13.91
N THR A 64 -3.29 -2.36 14.40
CA THR A 64 -3.42 -1.76 15.73
C THR A 64 -3.92 -0.33 15.57
N SER A 65 -5.09 -0.05 16.14
CA SER A 65 -5.68 1.28 16.20
C SER A 65 -5.61 1.82 17.63
N LYS A 66 -5.37 3.12 17.77
CA LYS A 66 -5.45 3.85 19.04
C LYS A 66 -6.53 4.90 18.96
N THR A 67 -7.32 5.02 20.02
CA THR A 67 -8.24 6.14 20.20
C THR A 67 -7.64 7.13 21.18
N ASN A 68 -7.41 8.36 20.72
CA ASN A 68 -6.96 9.48 21.55
C ASN A 68 -7.88 10.69 21.33
N ASN A 69 -8.35 11.31 22.42
CA ASN A 69 -9.29 12.45 22.40
C ASN A 69 -10.51 12.23 21.47
N GLY A 70 -11.09 11.02 21.50
CA GLY A 70 -12.23 10.64 20.65
C GLY A 70 -11.90 10.33 19.19
N SER A 71 -10.65 10.51 18.74
CA SER A 71 -10.22 10.17 17.38
C SER A 71 -9.53 8.82 17.34
N LYS A 72 -10.06 7.89 16.54
CA LYS A 72 -9.46 6.57 16.29
C LYS A 72 -8.51 6.65 15.08
N ARG A 73 -7.25 6.27 15.26
CA ARG A 73 -6.26 6.20 14.20
C ARG A 73 -5.53 4.87 14.21
N ILE A 74 -5.18 4.38 13.03
CA ILE A 74 -4.28 3.25 12.87
C ILE A 74 -2.87 3.74 13.17
N VAL A 75 -2.18 3.04 14.05
CA VAL A 75 -0.83 3.41 14.50
C VAL A 75 0.23 2.39 14.12
N LYS A 76 -0.18 1.14 13.83
CA LYS A 76 0.73 0.07 13.46
C LYS A 76 0.04 -0.97 12.59
N LEU A 77 0.80 -1.51 11.66
CA LEU A 77 0.44 -2.67 10.85
C LEU A 77 1.49 -3.75 11.15
N ASP A 78 1.07 -4.98 11.41
CA ASP A 78 1.97 -6.14 11.55
C ASP A 78 1.39 -7.32 10.77
N GLY A 79 2.21 -8.36 10.55
CA GLY A 79 1.66 -9.61 10.04
C GLY A 79 0.72 -10.25 11.06
N ASN A 80 -0.37 -10.86 10.60
CA ASN A 80 -1.26 -11.63 11.47
C ASN A 80 -0.54 -12.92 11.94
N PRO A 81 -0.29 -13.10 13.25
CA PRO A 81 0.39 -14.29 13.76
C PRO A 81 -0.39 -15.59 13.53
N ASN A 82 -1.71 -15.49 13.38
CA ASN A 82 -2.59 -16.64 13.14
C ASN A 82 -2.68 -17.00 11.65
N SER A 83 -2.01 -16.26 10.77
CA SER A 83 -2.05 -16.54 9.34
C SER A 83 -1.14 -17.70 8.97
N THR A 84 -1.69 -18.69 8.27
CA THR A 84 -0.93 -19.77 7.63
C THR A 84 -0.05 -19.26 6.48
N LEU A 85 -0.47 -18.18 5.82
CA LEU A 85 0.20 -17.61 4.65
C LEU A 85 1.50 -16.88 5.01
N ASN A 86 1.41 -15.86 5.87
CA ASN A 86 2.56 -15.03 6.23
C ASN A 86 3.09 -15.24 7.65
N ARG A 87 2.46 -16.10 8.48
CA ARG A 87 2.97 -16.53 9.81
C ARG A 87 3.46 -15.36 10.69
N GLY A 88 2.69 -14.27 10.74
CA GLY A 88 3.02 -13.06 11.51
C GLY A 88 4.07 -12.13 10.87
N LYS A 89 4.61 -12.45 9.69
CA LYS A 89 5.60 -11.65 8.98
C LYS A 89 4.95 -10.63 8.06
N MET A 90 5.64 -9.51 7.84
CA MET A 90 5.22 -8.50 6.88
C MET A 90 6.44 -7.79 6.30
N CYS A 91 6.40 -7.51 4.99
CA CYS A 91 7.49 -6.82 4.31
C CYS A 91 7.47 -5.30 4.57
N ALA A 92 8.55 -4.61 4.19
CA ALA A 92 8.68 -3.16 4.37
C ALA A 92 7.55 -2.36 3.68
N ARG A 93 7.10 -2.81 2.50
CA ARG A 93 5.98 -2.16 1.78
C ARG A 93 4.67 -2.23 2.58
N GLY A 94 4.36 -3.39 3.14
CA GLY A 94 3.16 -3.57 3.97
C GLY A 94 3.21 -2.73 5.26
N GLN A 95 4.38 -2.70 5.93
CA GLN A 95 4.61 -1.84 7.10
C GLN A 95 4.41 -0.35 6.75
N ALA A 96 4.84 0.08 5.57
CA ALA A 96 4.68 1.45 5.09
C ALA A 96 3.23 1.82 4.71
N GLY A 97 2.27 0.88 4.72
CA GLY A 97 0.91 1.11 4.24
C GLY A 97 0.13 2.20 4.97
N LEU A 98 0.53 2.56 6.19
CA LEU A 98 0.00 3.72 6.92
C LEU A 98 0.15 5.02 6.12
N ARG A 99 1.25 5.17 5.36
CA ARG A 99 1.50 6.37 4.55
C ARG A 99 0.45 6.56 3.47
N GLN A 100 -0.03 5.48 2.83
CA GLN A 100 -1.09 5.59 1.82
C GLN A 100 -2.42 6.04 2.43
N THR A 101 -2.76 5.53 3.63
CA THR A 101 -4.00 5.91 4.30
C THR A 101 -4.01 7.37 4.71
N TYR A 102 -2.87 7.86 5.19
CA TYR A 102 -2.68 9.22 5.74
C TYR A 102 -1.92 10.17 4.82
N ASP A 103 -1.84 9.84 3.53
CA ASP A 103 -1.22 10.71 2.54
C ASP A 103 -1.98 12.06 2.48
N SER A 104 -1.24 13.16 2.44
CA SER A 104 -1.82 14.51 2.30
C SER A 104 -2.53 14.67 0.97
N ASP A 105 -2.02 14.00 -0.07
CA ASP A 105 -2.42 14.18 -1.46
C ASP A 105 -3.52 13.18 -1.86
N ARG A 106 -3.96 12.33 -0.91
CA ARG A 106 -5.05 11.38 -1.12
C ARG A 106 -6.33 12.12 -1.52
N ILE A 107 -6.99 11.64 -2.56
CA ILE A 107 -8.30 12.11 -3.02
C ILE A 107 -9.36 11.78 -1.95
N LYS A 108 -10.06 12.79 -1.45
CA LYS A 108 -11.04 12.68 -0.35
C LYS A 108 -12.50 12.78 -0.82
N THR A 109 -12.72 13.34 -2.00
CA THR A 109 -14.04 13.58 -2.58
C THR A 109 -13.98 13.37 -4.10
N PRO A 110 -15.09 13.04 -4.76
CA PRO A 110 -15.16 13.05 -6.21
C PRO A 110 -14.73 14.40 -6.79
N LEU A 111 -14.06 14.35 -7.95
CA LEU A 111 -13.56 15.52 -8.65
C LEU A 111 -14.07 15.51 -10.10
N ILE A 112 -14.56 16.66 -10.58
CA ILE A 112 -14.99 16.85 -11.97
C ILE A 112 -14.08 17.87 -12.63
N ARG A 113 -13.64 17.59 -13.86
CA ARG A 113 -12.81 18.52 -14.64
C ARG A 113 -13.59 19.80 -14.94
N VAL A 114 -12.95 20.95 -14.82
CA VAL A 114 -13.57 22.24 -15.15
C VAL A 114 -13.83 22.32 -16.65
N GLU A 115 -15.05 22.72 -17.03
CA GLU A 115 -15.44 22.85 -18.45
C GLU A 115 -14.52 23.85 -19.16
N GLY A 116 -14.11 23.53 -20.40
CA GLY A 116 -13.15 24.33 -21.18
C GLY A 116 -11.67 24.06 -20.88
N SER A 117 -11.33 23.35 -19.80
CA SER A 117 -9.94 22.92 -19.53
C SER A 117 -9.54 21.68 -20.35
N LYS A 118 -8.25 21.56 -20.69
CA LYS A 118 -7.71 20.43 -21.44
C LYS A 118 -7.27 19.28 -20.52
N ARG A 119 -7.18 18.08 -21.07
CA ARG A 119 -6.58 16.92 -20.37
C ARG A 119 -5.09 17.24 -20.12
N GLY A 120 -4.63 17.04 -18.89
CA GLY A 120 -3.26 17.34 -18.45
C GLY A 120 -3.12 18.62 -17.63
N GLU A 121 -4.09 19.54 -17.63
CA GLU A 121 -3.99 20.85 -16.94
C GLU A 121 -4.30 20.79 -15.43
N TYR A 122 -4.54 19.61 -14.85
CA TYR A 122 -4.93 19.42 -13.44
C TYR A 122 -6.07 20.33 -12.91
N ALA A 123 -6.90 20.89 -13.80
CA ALA A 123 -8.02 21.75 -13.45
C ALA A 123 -9.27 20.94 -13.08
N PHE A 124 -9.48 20.73 -11.77
CA PHE A 124 -10.61 20.00 -11.21
C PHE A 124 -11.32 20.79 -10.13
N ARG A 125 -12.63 20.58 -10.01
CA ARG A 125 -13.45 21.04 -8.88
C ARG A 125 -13.97 19.85 -8.08
N ALA A 126 -14.17 20.07 -6.79
CA ALA A 126 -14.87 19.10 -5.95
C ALA A 126 -16.33 18.92 -6.40
N ALA A 127 -16.84 17.71 -6.20
CA ALA A 127 -18.22 17.32 -6.47
C ALA A 127 -18.70 16.35 -5.39
N SER A 128 -20.02 16.25 -5.21
CA SER A 128 -20.61 15.18 -4.42
C SER A 128 -20.61 13.86 -5.20
N TRP A 129 -20.90 12.75 -4.51
CA TRP A 129 -21.04 11.44 -5.16
C TRP A 129 -22.24 11.42 -6.11
N GLU A 130 -23.36 12.02 -5.72
CA GLU A 130 -24.58 12.13 -6.52
C GLU A 130 -24.33 12.93 -7.79
N GLU A 131 -23.63 14.07 -7.67
CA GLU A 131 -23.27 14.88 -8.83
C GLU A 131 -22.33 14.13 -9.77
N ALA A 132 -21.32 13.42 -9.23
CA ALA A 132 -20.39 12.66 -10.05
C ALA A 132 -21.09 11.54 -10.83
N TRP A 133 -22.01 10.81 -10.19
CA TRP A 133 -22.80 9.77 -10.85
C TRP A 133 -23.72 10.33 -11.93
N GLU A 134 -24.47 11.39 -11.62
CA GLU A 134 -25.35 12.05 -12.57
C GLU A 134 -24.55 12.62 -13.76
N TYR A 135 -23.37 13.18 -13.50
CA TYR A 135 -22.49 13.68 -14.54
C TYR A 135 -22.06 12.57 -15.52
N ILE A 136 -21.65 11.40 -15.00
CA ILE A 136 -21.28 10.24 -15.81
C ILE A 136 -22.50 9.78 -16.63
N ALA A 137 -23.64 9.51 -15.98
CA ALA A 137 -24.84 9.02 -16.63
C ALA A 137 -25.33 9.96 -17.75
N ARG A 138 -25.39 11.27 -17.46
CA ARG A 138 -25.81 12.29 -18.43
C ARG A 138 -24.86 12.40 -19.62
N LYS A 139 -23.54 12.39 -19.40
CA LYS A 139 -22.56 12.47 -20.50
C LYS A 139 -22.63 11.23 -21.38
N SER A 140 -22.75 10.04 -20.77
CA SER A 140 -22.92 8.78 -21.49
C SER A 140 -24.20 8.75 -22.33
N LYS A 141 -25.33 9.16 -21.75
CA LYS A 141 -26.61 9.26 -22.46
C LYS A 141 -26.56 10.28 -23.60
N LYS A 142 -25.99 11.47 -23.35
CA LYS A 142 -25.84 12.52 -24.37
C LYS A 142 -24.98 12.07 -25.55
N ALA A 143 -23.94 11.29 -25.28
CA ALA A 143 -23.07 10.73 -26.31
C ALA A 143 -23.66 9.47 -26.98
N ALA A 144 -24.82 8.98 -26.51
CA ALA A 144 -25.48 7.78 -27.01
C ALA A 144 -24.55 6.55 -27.08
N ILE A 145 -23.66 6.43 -26.08
CA ILE A 145 -22.64 5.38 -26.03
C ILE A 145 -23.32 4.02 -25.96
N GLN A 146 -22.99 3.14 -26.90
CA GLN A 146 -23.48 1.77 -26.95
C GLN A 146 -22.70 0.87 -25.98
N PRO A 147 -23.27 -0.24 -25.48
CA PRO A 147 -22.58 -1.15 -24.56
C PRO A 147 -21.18 -1.59 -25.01
N TRP A 148 -21.01 -1.94 -26.29
CA TRP A 148 -19.74 -2.38 -26.86
C TRP A 148 -18.72 -1.26 -27.08
N GLU A 149 -19.09 0.00 -26.89
CA GLU A 149 -18.17 1.15 -26.95
C GLU A 149 -17.57 1.47 -25.58
N TRP A 150 -18.16 0.95 -24.50
CA TRP A 150 -17.57 1.02 -23.18
C TRP A 150 -16.35 0.11 -23.07
N THR A 151 -15.33 0.58 -22.37
CA THR A 151 -14.19 -0.25 -21.94
C THR A 151 -13.96 -0.03 -20.46
N MET A 152 -13.99 -1.11 -19.69
CA MET A 152 -13.66 -1.09 -18.27
C MET A 152 -12.20 -1.46 -18.11
N VAL A 153 -11.38 -0.52 -17.66
CA VAL A 153 -9.94 -0.74 -17.42
C VAL A 153 -9.70 -0.81 -15.91
N GLY A 154 -9.18 -1.95 -15.44
CA GLY A 154 -8.90 -2.20 -14.04
C GLY A 154 -7.52 -2.79 -13.81
N GLY A 155 -6.93 -2.48 -12.66
CA GLY A 155 -5.71 -3.13 -12.18
C GLY A 155 -5.99 -4.32 -11.27
N TRP A 156 -4.94 -4.83 -10.62
CA TRP A 156 -4.99 -6.00 -9.72
C TRP A 156 -6.14 -5.91 -8.70
N THR A 157 -6.31 -4.72 -8.11
CA THR A 157 -7.35 -4.48 -7.10
C THR A 157 -8.75 -4.64 -7.67
N SER A 158 -8.98 -4.17 -8.90
CA SER A 158 -10.26 -4.31 -9.58
C SER A 158 -10.57 -5.77 -9.90
N CYS A 159 -9.55 -6.53 -10.29
CA CYS A 159 -9.69 -7.94 -10.68
C CYS A 159 -9.93 -8.89 -9.50
N VAL A 160 -9.32 -8.65 -8.33
CA VAL A 160 -9.41 -9.58 -7.19
C VAL A 160 -10.46 -9.13 -6.18
N PHE A 161 -10.46 -7.85 -5.82
CA PHE A 161 -11.33 -7.35 -4.76
C PHE A 161 -12.64 -6.82 -5.29
N TYR A 162 -12.62 -6.15 -6.44
CA TYR A 162 -13.83 -5.54 -6.98
C TYR A 162 -14.57 -6.41 -8.00
N MET A 163 -14.09 -7.61 -8.31
CA MET A 163 -14.70 -8.51 -9.29
C MET A 163 -16.19 -8.74 -9.06
N ASN A 164 -16.57 -8.92 -7.80
CA ASN A 164 -17.95 -9.15 -7.35
C ASN A 164 -18.89 -7.96 -7.62
N TRP A 165 -18.34 -6.78 -7.94
CA TRP A 165 -19.11 -5.62 -8.38
C TRP A 165 -18.87 -5.30 -9.85
N SER A 166 -17.61 -5.35 -10.31
CA SER A 166 -17.25 -4.95 -11.67
C SER A 166 -17.76 -5.92 -12.74
N VAL A 167 -17.73 -7.23 -12.49
CA VAL A 167 -18.22 -8.23 -13.45
C VAL A 167 -19.74 -8.17 -13.55
N PRO A 168 -20.52 -8.21 -12.46
CA PRO A 168 -21.98 -8.02 -12.56
C PRO A 168 -22.37 -6.68 -13.17
N PHE A 169 -21.64 -5.60 -12.87
CA PHE A 169 -21.87 -4.30 -13.49
C PHE A 169 -21.65 -4.36 -15.01
N ALA A 170 -20.54 -4.94 -15.47
CA ALA A 170 -20.25 -5.08 -16.89
C ALA A 170 -21.31 -5.93 -17.60
N LEU A 171 -21.67 -7.08 -17.01
CA LEU A 171 -22.68 -7.99 -17.56
C LEU A 171 -24.06 -7.32 -17.63
N ALA A 172 -24.48 -6.64 -16.55
CA ALA A 172 -25.77 -5.96 -16.50
C ALA A 172 -25.88 -4.79 -17.49
N ASN A 173 -24.75 -4.20 -17.88
CA ASN A 173 -24.70 -3.12 -18.87
C ASN A 173 -24.23 -3.62 -20.24
N GLU A 174 -24.15 -4.94 -20.44
CA GLU A 174 -23.72 -5.59 -21.70
C GLU A 174 -22.37 -5.08 -22.23
N VAL A 175 -21.46 -4.69 -21.34
CA VAL A 175 -20.13 -4.19 -21.69
C VAL A 175 -19.19 -5.38 -21.91
N PRO A 176 -18.79 -5.68 -23.16
CA PRO A 176 -17.96 -6.85 -23.45
C PRO A 176 -16.47 -6.58 -23.22
N ASN A 177 -16.06 -5.29 -23.20
CA ASN A 177 -14.64 -4.92 -23.16
C ASN A 177 -14.17 -4.69 -21.72
N ILE A 178 -13.77 -5.76 -21.05
CA ILE A 178 -13.13 -5.69 -19.73
C ILE A 178 -11.63 -5.94 -19.90
N VAL A 179 -10.83 -4.93 -19.59
CA VAL A 179 -9.37 -4.99 -19.61
C VAL A 179 -8.89 -4.98 -18.17
N ALA A 180 -8.46 -6.14 -17.68
CA ALA A 180 -7.99 -6.32 -16.30
C ALA A 180 -6.52 -6.77 -16.27
N SER A 181 -5.66 -5.95 -15.68
CA SER A 181 -4.36 -6.39 -15.17
C SER A 181 -4.60 -7.06 -13.82
N PRO A 182 -4.10 -8.28 -13.55
CA PRO A 182 -2.81 -8.81 -13.96
C PRO A 182 -2.79 -9.68 -15.22
N MET A 183 -3.92 -10.11 -15.78
CA MET A 183 -3.91 -11.19 -16.78
C MET A 183 -3.00 -10.85 -17.97
N GLN A 184 -3.39 -9.87 -18.77
CA GLN A 184 -2.74 -9.61 -20.07
C GLN A 184 -1.26 -9.19 -19.97
N HIS A 185 -0.86 -8.54 -18.88
CA HIS A 185 0.45 -7.88 -18.76
C HIS A 185 1.38 -8.49 -17.71
N CYS A 186 0.87 -9.33 -16.79
CA CYS A 186 1.65 -9.81 -15.65
C CYS A 186 1.87 -11.32 -15.71
N VAL A 187 0.82 -12.12 -15.50
CA VAL A 187 0.97 -13.55 -15.19
C VAL A 187 0.62 -14.49 -16.34
N THR A 188 -0.07 -14.01 -17.39
CA THR A 188 -0.62 -14.88 -18.43
C THR A 188 0.42 -15.76 -19.12
N THR A 189 1.63 -15.26 -19.40
CA THR A 189 2.64 -16.08 -20.08
C THR A 189 3.14 -17.25 -19.24
N GLY A 190 3.27 -17.05 -17.92
CA GLY A 190 3.69 -18.12 -17.01
C GLY A 190 2.59 -19.15 -16.81
N HIS A 191 1.34 -18.68 -16.61
CA HIS A 191 0.20 -19.56 -16.42
C HIS A 191 -0.10 -20.38 -17.67
N LEU A 192 -0.09 -19.78 -18.86
CA LEU A 192 -0.36 -20.52 -20.10
C LEU A 192 0.52 -21.77 -20.28
N GLY A 193 1.81 -21.68 -19.91
CA GLY A 193 2.71 -22.83 -19.94
C GLY A 193 2.30 -23.94 -18.96
N THR A 194 2.04 -23.57 -17.70
CA THR A 194 1.59 -24.49 -16.67
C THR A 194 0.22 -25.10 -17.00
N ASP A 195 -0.75 -24.27 -17.38
CA ASP A 195 -2.14 -24.64 -17.62
C ASP A 195 -2.25 -25.62 -18.78
N THR A 196 -1.48 -25.41 -19.86
CA THR A 196 -1.51 -26.30 -21.04
C THR A 196 -0.91 -27.67 -20.75
N VAL A 197 0.07 -27.75 -19.82
CA VAL A 197 0.70 -29.02 -19.44
C VAL A 197 -0.12 -29.76 -18.38
N THR A 198 -0.63 -29.04 -17.38
CA THR A 198 -1.31 -29.63 -16.22
C THR A 198 -2.82 -29.76 -16.41
N GLY A 199 -3.39 -29.08 -17.41
CA GLY A 199 -4.84 -28.97 -17.62
C GLY A 199 -5.54 -28.08 -16.59
N ASN A 200 -4.78 -27.39 -15.72
CA ASN A 200 -5.35 -26.47 -14.75
C ASN A 200 -5.63 -25.13 -15.43
N PHE A 201 -6.86 -24.89 -15.89
CA PHE A 201 -7.24 -23.62 -16.52
C PHE A 201 -7.67 -22.58 -15.48
N ASN A 202 -6.88 -22.41 -14.44
CA ASN A 202 -7.15 -21.42 -13.40
C ASN A 202 -6.18 -20.26 -13.52
N ILE A 203 -6.61 -19.16 -14.13
CA ILE A 203 -5.82 -17.92 -14.32
C ILE A 203 -5.29 -17.24 -13.03
N HIS A 204 -5.56 -17.80 -11.85
CA HIS A 204 -5.16 -17.31 -10.54
C HIS A 204 -4.46 -18.36 -9.67
N ASP A 205 -4.11 -19.53 -10.21
CA ASP A 205 -3.30 -20.51 -9.49
C ASP A 205 -1.83 -20.08 -9.44
N GLU A 206 -1.47 -19.31 -8.41
CA GLU A 206 -0.06 -19.25 -8.06
C GLU A 206 0.33 -20.67 -7.61
N ILE A 207 1.14 -21.39 -8.40
CA ILE A 207 1.79 -22.61 -7.92
C ILE A 207 2.56 -22.18 -6.67
N LEU A 208 2.13 -22.70 -5.51
CA LEU A 208 2.82 -22.46 -4.25
C LEU A 208 3.92 -23.51 -4.14
N PRO A 209 5.19 -23.16 -4.42
CA PRO A 209 6.30 -24.09 -4.23
C PRO A 209 6.44 -24.44 -2.75
N ASP A 210 6.65 -25.72 -2.47
CA ASP A 210 6.96 -26.20 -1.13
C ASP A 210 8.44 -25.96 -0.81
N TYR A 211 8.78 -24.71 -0.51
CA TYR A 211 10.14 -24.33 -0.14
C TYR A 211 10.61 -24.99 1.16
N ASP A 212 9.70 -25.38 2.07
CA ASP A 212 10.06 -25.99 3.35
C ASP A 212 10.68 -27.40 3.15
N ASN A 213 10.33 -28.10 2.05
CA ASN A 213 10.84 -29.44 1.74
C ASN A 213 11.70 -29.52 0.47
N ALA A 214 11.89 -28.42 -0.25
CA ALA A 214 12.68 -28.39 -1.48
C ALA A 214 14.17 -28.70 -1.21
N LYS A 215 14.71 -29.72 -1.88
CA LYS A 215 16.15 -30.08 -1.81
C LYS A 215 17.01 -29.30 -2.80
N TYR A 216 16.40 -28.78 -3.86
CA TYR A 216 17.05 -28.04 -4.92
C TYR A 216 16.06 -27.01 -5.46
N ILE A 217 16.53 -25.77 -5.62
CA ILE A 217 15.73 -24.66 -6.17
C ILE A 217 16.46 -24.18 -7.43
N LEU A 218 15.76 -24.22 -8.55
CA LEU A 218 16.19 -23.59 -9.80
C LEU A 218 15.41 -22.28 -9.96
N LEU A 219 16.14 -21.17 -10.03
CA LEU A 219 15.58 -19.83 -10.23
C LEU A 219 15.76 -19.40 -11.69
#